data_AF-A0A8S2ULX7-F1
#
_entry.id   AF-A0A8S2ULX7-F1
#
_cell.length_a   1.000
_cell.length_b   1.000
_cell.length_c   1.000
_cell.angle_alpha   90.00
_cell.angle_beta   90.00
_cell.angle_gamma   90.00
#
_symmetry.space_group_name_H-M   'P 1'
#
loop_
_entity.id
_entity.type
_entity.pdbx_description
1 polymer ?
#
loop_
_entity_poly.entity_id
_entity_poly.type
_entity_poly.pdbx_seq_one_letter_code
_entity_poly.pdbx_strand_id
1 'polypeptide(L)'
;LSAIVEKNDDWLCPIESRILLWNRNTTDENLKERFDFVLSADCFFFEELHHDFCHTVQYMLKDEGVSINFAPKRAETLEKFLKIAKNYFDCDLYDYYDDCVWQKHIEAKSTNENYSPDIHYPLLVVLRKKTKQI
;
A
#
# COMPACT_ATOMS: atom_id res chain seq x y z
N LEU A 1 -0.70 19.05 5.24
CA LEU A 1 -1.74 18.85 4.21
C LEU A 1 -2.00 20.13 3.44
N SER A 2 -2.34 21.24 4.10
CA SER A 2 -2.41 22.59 3.50
C SER A 2 -1.19 22.94 2.64
N ALA A 3 0.03 22.74 3.16
CA ALA A 3 1.27 23.03 2.42
C ALA A 3 1.51 22.18 1.14
N ILE A 4 0.85 21.02 0.99
CA ILE A 4 0.95 20.22 -0.25
C ILE A 4 -0.04 20.75 -1.27
N VAL A 5 -1.27 21.08 -0.85
CA VAL A 5 -2.30 21.63 -1.73
C VAL A 5 -1.88 23.01 -2.25
N GLU A 6 -1.46 23.92 -1.35
CA GLU A 6 -1.02 25.29 -1.68
C GLU A 6 0.17 25.36 -2.66
N LYS A 7 1.02 24.32 -2.69
CA LYS A 7 2.18 24.27 -3.61
C LYS A 7 1.85 23.68 -4.97
N ASN A 8 0.62 23.21 -5.16
CA ASN A 8 0.17 22.46 -6.33
C ASN A 8 -1.15 23.02 -6.91
N ASP A 9 -1.36 24.33 -6.77
CA ASP A 9 -2.57 25.04 -7.19
C ASP A 9 -2.87 24.96 -8.71
N ASP A 10 -1.92 24.51 -9.53
CA ASP A 10 -2.04 24.36 -10.99
C ASP A 10 -2.58 22.99 -11.44
N TRP A 11 -2.96 22.09 -10.52
CA TRP A 11 -3.46 20.76 -10.91
C TRP A 11 -4.88 20.86 -11.51
N LEU A 12 -5.06 20.30 -12.70
CA LEU A 12 -6.34 20.26 -13.43
C LEU A 12 -7.37 19.29 -12.80
N CYS A 13 -7.04 18.63 -11.68
CA CYS A 13 -7.92 17.68 -11.01
C CYS A 13 -8.22 18.11 -9.56
N PRO A 14 -9.44 17.84 -9.05
CA PRO A 14 -9.77 18.09 -7.66
C PRO A 14 -8.87 17.30 -6.71
N ILE A 15 -8.25 17.99 -5.75
CA ILE A 15 -7.48 17.37 -4.66
C ILE A 15 -8.25 17.57 -3.37
N GLU A 16 -8.49 16.49 -2.64
CA GLU A 16 -9.09 16.55 -1.30
C GLU A 16 -8.22 15.82 -0.28
N SER A 17 -8.35 16.22 0.98
CA SER A 17 -7.72 15.53 2.09
C SER A 17 -8.72 15.31 3.19
N ARG A 18 -8.64 14.13 3.81
CA ARG A 18 -9.56 13.73 4.87
C ARG A 18 -8.87 12.81 5.86
N ILE A 19 -9.41 12.76 7.07
CA ILE A 19 -9.06 11.73 8.03
C ILE A 19 -9.71 10.43 7.56
N LEU A 20 -8.89 9.37 7.49
CA LEU A 20 -9.32 8.01 7.19
C LEU A 20 -8.75 7.09 8.27
N LEU A 21 -9.62 6.52 9.08
CA LEU A 21 -9.26 5.46 10.02
C LEU A 21 -9.52 4.12 9.34
N TRP A 22 -8.51 3.24 9.31
CA TRP A 22 -8.73 1.87 8.85
C TRP A 22 -9.64 1.15 9.83
N ASN A 23 -10.78 0.66 9.35
CA ASN A 23 -11.80 0.06 10.19
C ASN A 23 -12.66 -0.89 9.36
N ARG A 24 -12.77 -2.15 9.81
CA ARG A 24 -13.63 -3.18 9.23
C ARG A 24 -15.13 -2.90 9.29
N ASN A 25 -15.53 -1.88 10.03
CA ASN A 25 -16.91 -1.40 10.14
C ASN A 25 -17.11 -0.05 9.43
N THR A 26 -16.27 0.27 8.44
CA THR A 26 -16.45 1.47 7.60
C THR A 26 -17.82 1.43 6.93
N THR A 27 -18.58 2.52 7.10
CA THR A 27 -19.91 2.72 6.49
C THR A 27 -19.98 4.02 5.69
N ASP A 28 -18.84 4.65 5.39
CA ASP A 28 -18.82 5.87 4.60
C ASP A 28 -18.98 5.54 3.11
N GLU A 29 -20.21 5.61 2.63
CA GLU A 29 -20.56 5.35 1.23
C GLU A 29 -19.82 6.26 0.23
N ASN A 30 -19.27 7.41 0.66
CA ASN A 30 -18.46 8.25 -0.23
C ASN A 30 -17.10 7.65 -0.57
N LEU A 31 -16.68 6.61 0.15
CA LEU A 31 -15.43 5.90 -0.09
C LEU A 31 -15.64 4.61 -0.88
N LYS A 32 -16.86 4.05 -0.86
CA LYS A 32 -17.16 2.76 -1.44
C LYS A 32 -16.90 2.74 -2.94
N GLU A 33 -16.07 1.80 -3.39
CA GLU A 33 -15.80 1.52 -4.81
C GLU A 33 -15.48 2.78 -5.63
N ARG A 34 -14.77 3.73 -5.00
CA ARG A 34 -14.52 5.06 -5.57
C ARG A 34 -13.22 5.14 -6.33
N PHE A 35 -12.21 4.37 -5.94
CA PHE A 35 -10.85 4.57 -6.40
C PHE A 35 -10.39 3.45 -7.33
N ASP A 36 -9.81 3.83 -8.48
CA ASP A 36 -9.10 2.91 -9.37
C ASP A 36 -7.78 2.45 -8.74
N PHE A 37 -7.13 3.34 -7.97
CA PHE A 37 -5.87 3.07 -7.29
C PHE A 37 -5.90 3.47 -5.83
N VAL A 38 -5.34 2.62 -4.96
CA VAL A 38 -5.02 2.97 -3.57
C VAL A 38 -3.53 2.78 -3.34
N LEU A 39 -2.85 3.82 -2.87
CA LEU A 39 -1.41 3.81 -2.62
C LEU A 39 -1.12 3.80 -1.12
N SER A 40 -0.15 3.00 -0.68
CA SER A 40 0.37 3.07 0.68
C SER A 40 1.88 2.78 0.75
N ALA A 41 2.54 3.30 1.77
CA ALA A 41 3.96 3.09 2.00
C ALA A 41 4.22 2.80 3.49
N ASP A 42 4.98 1.73 3.77
CA ASP A 42 5.39 1.25 5.10
C ASP A 42 4.23 1.19 6.12
N CYS A 43 3.11 0.56 5.73
CA CYS A 43 1.88 0.52 6.51
C CYS A 43 1.62 -0.81 7.26
N PHE A 44 2.46 -1.83 7.08
CA PHE A 44 2.18 -3.21 7.54
C PHE A 44 2.80 -3.59 8.87
N PHE A 45 3.39 -2.64 9.60
CA PHE A 45 4.12 -2.92 10.84
C PHE A 45 3.21 -3.20 12.05
N PHE A 46 1.95 -2.74 12.03
CA PHE A 46 0.96 -3.03 13.08
C PHE A 46 0.08 -4.21 12.68
N GLU A 47 0.40 -5.40 13.19
CA GLU A 47 -0.31 -6.66 12.88
C GLU A 47 -1.81 -6.61 13.21
N GLU A 48 -2.16 -5.93 14.30
CA GLU A 48 -3.55 -5.77 14.77
C GLU A 48 -4.44 -5.06 13.75
N LEU A 49 -3.86 -4.23 12.88
CA LEU A 49 -4.57 -3.41 11.89
C LEU A 49 -4.62 -4.06 10.50
N HIS A 50 -3.98 -5.22 10.28
CA HIS A 50 -3.90 -5.84 8.95
C HIS A 50 -5.28 -6.13 8.35
N HIS A 51 -6.21 -6.65 9.16
CA HIS A 51 -7.59 -6.91 8.72
C HIS A 51 -8.35 -5.61 8.42
N ASP A 52 -8.19 -4.61 9.27
CA ASP A 52 -8.87 -3.32 9.10
C ASP A 52 -8.33 -2.57 7.87
N PHE A 53 -7.02 -2.65 7.62
CA PHE A 53 -6.40 -2.16 6.39
C PHE A 53 -6.97 -2.88 5.17
N CYS A 54 -6.94 -4.22 5.14
CA CYS A 54 -7.42 -5.00 4.00
C CYS A 54 -8.90 -4.70 3.69
N HIS A 55 -9.75 -4.66 4.71
CA HIS A 55 -11.15 -4.31 4.54
C HIS A 55 -11.31 -2.88 3.99
N THR A 56 -10.63 -1.90 4.58
CA THR A 56 -10.73 -0.49 4.16
C THR A 56 -10.31 -0.32 2.70
N VAL A 57 -9.18 -0.92 2.31
CA VAL A 57 -8.71 -0.89 0.92
C VAL A 57 -9.70 -1.59 -0.02
N GLN A 58 -10.21 -2.76 0.35
CA GLN A 58 -11.17 -3.50 -0.48
C GLN A 58 -12.47 -2.72 -0.68
N TYR A 59 -12.97 -2.08 0.39
CA TYR A 59 -14.16 -1.25 0.36
C TYR A 59 -13.97 -0.03 -0.54
N MET A 60 -12.76 0.57 -0.53
CA MET A 60 -12.43 1.76 -1.32
C MET A 60 -12.20 1.50 -2.82
N LEU A 61 -11.64 0.34 -3.15
CA LEU A 61 -11.30 0.00 -4.53
C LEU A 61 -12.55 -0.27 -5.36
N LYS A 62 -12.55 0.18 -6.61
CA LYS A 62 -13.46 -0.34 -7.65
C LYS A 62 -13.21 -1.82 -7.91
N ASP A 63 -14.10 -2.48 -8.64
CA ASP A 63 -13.98 -3.91 -8.96
C ASP A 63 -12.67 -4.26 -9.68
N GLU A 64 -12.27 -3.47 -10.68
CA GLU A 64 -10.99 -3.59 -11.38
C GLU A 64 -9.88 -2.72 -10.75
N GLY A 65 -10.11 -2.22 -9.53
CA GLY A 65 -9.17 -1.36 -8.83
C GLY A 65 -7.94 -2.12 -8.34
N VAL A 66 -6.82 -1.42 -8.24
CA VAL A 66 -5.54 -1.97 -7.81
C VAL A 66 -4.99 -1.20 -6.62
N SER A 67 -4.59 -1.91 -5.57
CA SER A 67 -3.82 -1.31 -4.48
C SER A 67 -2.33 -1.59 -4.66
N ILE A 68 -1.52 -0.55 -4.65
CA ILE A 68 -0.07 -0.58 -4.86
C ILE A 68 0.58 -0.13 -3.57
N ASN A 69 1.33 -1.02 -2.94
CA ASN A 69 1.86 -0.81 -1.61
C ASN A 69 3.35 -1.10 -1.59
N PHE A 70 4.11 -0.28 -0.89
CA PHE A 70 5.55 -0.45 -0.74
C PHE A 70 5.86 -0.66 0.74
N ALA A 71 6.42 -1.80 1.11
CA ALA A 71 6.77 -2.06 2.51
C ALA A 71 8.02 -2.93 2.61
N PRO A 72 8.93 -2.64 3.56
CA PRO A 72 10.02 -3.55 3.87
C PRO A 72 9.47 -4.84 4.51
N LYS A 73 10.28 -5.89 4.54
CA LYS A 73 9.88 -7.16 5.17
C LYS A 73 9.57 -6.98 6.66
N ARG A 74 10.46 -6.23 7.33
CA ARG A 74 10.45 -5.91 8.76
C ARG A 74 10.16 -7.17 9.57
N ALA A 75 11.16 -8.05 9.63
CA ALA A 75 11.05 -9.43 10.07
C ALA A 75 9.90 -10.16 9.34
N GLU A 76 8.89 -10.61 10.08
CA GLU A 76 7.77 -11.39 9.54
C GLU A 76 6.51 -10.53 9.30
N THR A 77 6.54 -9.23 9.59
CA THR A 77 5.31 -8.40 9.58
C THR A 77 4.69 -8.32 8.19
N LEU A 78 5.49 -8.16 7.13
CA LEU A 78 4.99 -8.22 5.75
C LEU A 78 4.44 -9.60 5.39
N GLU A 79 5.10 -10.68 5.82
CA GLU A 79 4.62 -12.05 5.53
C GLU A 79 3.27 -12.32 6.19
N LYS A 80 3.11 -11.89 7.45
CA LYS A 80 1.85 -11.97 8.20
C LYS A 80 0.75 -11.15 7.53
N PHE A 81 1.08 -9.94 7.06
CA PHE A 81 0.15 -9.14 6.28
C PHE A 81 -0.31 -9.88 5.02
N LEU A 82 0.63 -10.43 4.23
CA LEU A 82 0.31 -11.16 2.99
C LEU A 82 -0.57 -12.39 3.24
N LYS A 83 -0.38 -13.10 4.36
CA LYS A 83 -1.25 -14.21 4.77
C LYS A 83 -2.70 -13.75 4.98
N ILE A 84 -2.89 -12.59 5.60
CA ILE A 84 -4.22 -12.00 5.81
C ILE A 84 -4.79 -11.47 4.49
N ALA A 85 -4.01 -10.69 3.74
CA ALA A 85 -4.42 -10.03 2.51
C ALA A 85 -4.90 -11.03 1.45
N LYS A 86 -4.30 -12.23 1.38
CA LYS A 86 -4.74 -13.31 0.49
C LYS A 86 -6.17 -13.80 0.73
N ASN A 87 -6.80 -13.47 1.85
CA ASN A 87 -8.23 -13.75 2.06
C ASN A 87 -9.13 -12.71 1.37
N TYR A 88 -8.62 -11.50 1.13
CA TYR A 88 -9.36 -10.36 0.57
C TYR A 88 -9.03 -10.11 -0.91
N PHE A 89 -7.80 -10.43 -1.32
CA PHE A 89 -7.22 -10.04 -2.60
C PHE A 89 -6.45 -11.19 -3.26
N ASP A 90 -6.23 -11.06 -4.56
CA ASP A 90 -5.11 -11.68 -5.23
C ASP A 90 -3.88 -10.80 -5.02
N CYS A 91 -2.79 -11.38 -4.50
CA CYS A 91 -1.62 -10.66 -4.04
C CYS A 91 -0.38 -11.05 -4.83
N ASP A 92 0.26 -10.07 -5.47
CA ASP A 92 1.59 -10.21 -6.06
C ASP A 92 2.62 -9.49 -5.19
N LEU A 93 3.82 -10.07 -5.11
CA LEU A 93 4.96 -9.50 -4.39
C LEU A 93 6.16 -9.46 -5.33
N TYR A 94 6.76 -8.28 -5.47
CA TYR A 94 7.94 -8.05 -6.30
C TYR A 94 9.05 -7.44 -5.45
N ASP A 95 10.24 -8.03 -5.54
CA ASP A 95 11.47 -7.46 -5.02
C ASP A 95 12.14 -6.56 -6.04
N TYR A 96 12.21 -6.97 -7.30
CA TYR A 96 12.71 -6.18 -8.42
C TYR A 96 11.54 -5.58 -9.20
N TYR A 97 11.20 -4.32 -8.92
CA TYR A 97 10.08 -3.62 -9.57
C TYR A 97 10.48 -2.35 -10.32
N ASP A 98 11.71 -1.85 -10.12
CA ASP A 98 12.25 -0.69 -10.82
C ASP A 98 13.79 -0.73 -10.81
N ASP A 99 14.39 -0.48 -11.98
CA ASP A 99 15.83 -0.57 -12.18
C ASP A 99 16.60 0.45 -11.32
N CYS A 100 16.10 1.67 -11.19
CA CYS A 100 16.75 2.75 -10.43
C CYS A 100 16.69 2.45 -8.94
N VAL A 101 15.53 2.00 -8.44
CA VAL A 101 15.39 1.60 -7.04
C VAL A 101 16.28 0.41 -6.71
N TRP A 102 16.36 -0.59 -7.60
CA TRP A 102 17.23 -1.73 -7.40
C TRP A 102 18.71 -1.33 -7.39
N GLN A 103 19.16 -0.46 -8.29
CA GLN A 103 20.53 0.03 -8.29
C GLN A 103 20.88 0.72 -6.97
N LYS A 104 20.00 1.58 -6.44
CA LYS A 104 20.18 2.21 -5.13
C LYS A 104 20.22 1.20 -3.98
N HIS A 105 19.42 0.15 -4.06
CA HIS A 105 19.44 -0.95 -3.10
C HIS A 105 20.80 -1.67 -3.07
N ILE A 106 21.34 -2.01 -4.24
CA ILE A 106 22.65 -2.67 -4.37
C ILE A 106 23.77 -1.73 -3.90
N GLU A 107 23.73 -0.46 -4.30
CA GLU A 107 24.70 0.54 -3.84
C GLU A 107 24.67 0.65 -2.32
N ALA A 108 23.50 0.86 -1.71
CA ALA A 108 23.35 1.00 -0.26
C ALA A 108 23.83 -0.23 0.51
N LYS A 109 23.57 -1.44 0.00
CA LYS A 109 24.11 -2.69 0.57
C LYS A 109 25.64 -2.72 0.61
N SER A 110 26.29 -2.10 -0.37
CA SER A 110 27.75 -2.11 -0.50
C SER A 110 28.45 -0.95 0.23
N THR A 111 27.78 0.19 0.37
CA THR A 111 28.40 1.44 0.85
C THR A 111 27.95 1.87 2.24
N ASN A 112 26.83 1.34 2.75
CA ASN A 112 26.24 1.78 4.02
C ASN A 112 26.12 0.61 5.00
N GLU A 113 26.99 0.59 6.01
CA GLU A 113 27.01 -0.44 7.07
C GLU A 113 25.70 -0.49 7.89
N ASN A 114 24.95 0.61 7.94
CA ASN A 114 23.66 0.67 8.64
C ASN A 114 22.48 0.22 7.77
N TYR A 115 22.70 -0.08 6.48
CA TYR A 115 21.64 -0.49 5.58
C TYR A 115 21.26 -1.96 5.80
N SER A 116 20.14 -2.17 6.51
CA SER A 116 19.45 -3.46 6.53
C SER A 116 18.34 -3.53 5.46
N PRO A 117 18.38 -4.47 4.49
CA PRO A 117 17.27 -4.70 3.56
C PRO A 117 15.96 -5.04 4.24
N ASP A 118 16.02 -5.69 5.41
CA ASP A 118 14.84 -6.07 6.18
C ASP A 118 14.05 -4.85 6.66
N ILE A 119 14.73 -3.73 6.92
CA ILE A 119 14.13 -2.50 7.47
C ILE A 119 13.98 -1.42 6.39
N HIS A 120 14.89 -1.39 5.40
CA HIS A 120 15.03 -0.25 4.49
C HIS A 120 14.70 -0.56 3.04
N TYR A 121 14.64 -1.82 2.60
CA TYR A 121 14.30 -2.13 1.22
C TYR A 121 12.80 -2.35 1.07
N PRO A 122 12.04 -1.41 0.48
CA PRO A 122 10.63 -1.63 0.22
C PRO A 122 10.46 -2.69 -0.86
N LEU A 123 9.55 -3.64 -0.62
CA LEU A 123 9.05 -4.56 -1.63
C LEU A 123 7.74 -4.00 -2.18
N LEU A 124 7.47 -4.24 -3.47
CA LEU A 124 6.20 -3.89 -4.09
C LEU A 124 5.18 -4.99 -3.84
N VAL A 125 4.06 -4.63 -3.22
CA VAL A 125 2.90 -5.48 -2.98
C VAL A 125 1.72 -4.94 -3.80
N VAL A 126 1.26 -5.73 -4.77
CA VAL A 126 0.11 -5.40 -5.60
C VAL A 126 -1.08 -6.25 -5.16
N LEU A 127 -2.19 -5.60 -4.83
CA LEU A 127 -3.43 -6.24 -4.39
C LEU A 127 -4.55 -5.95 -5.38
N ARG A 128 -5.24 -6.99 -5.83
CA ARG A 128 -6.42 -6.88 -6.70
C ARG A 128 -7.60 -7.59 -6.06
N LYS A 129 -8.82 -7.05 -6.20
CA LYS A 129 -10.01 -7.75 -5.71
C LYS A 129 -10.11 -9.11 -6.38
N LYS A 130 -10.46 -10.14 -5.61
CA LYS A 130 -10.77 -11.44 -6.18
C LYS A 130 -12.02 -11.32 -7.04
N THR A 131 -11.94 -11.76 -8.29
CA THR A 131 -13.13 -11.87 -9.13
C THR A 131 -14.11 -12.84 -8.46
N LYS A 132 -15.37 -12.43 -8.28
CA LYS A 132 -16.40 -13.37 -7.83
C LYS A 132 -16.48 -14.50 -8.86
N GLN A 133 -16.18 -15.73 -8.46
CA GLN A 133 -16.57 -16.89 -9.24
C GLN A 133 -18.10 -16.92 -9.24
N ILE A 134 -18.69 -16.73 -10.41
CA ILE A 134 -20.14 -16.82 -10.66
C ILE A 134 -20.54 -18.30 -10.63
#